data_AF-A0A855X8J0-F1
#
_entry.id   AF-A0A855X8J0-F1
#
_cell.length_a   1.000
_cell.length_b   1.000
_cell.length_c   1.000
_cell.angle_alpha   90.00
_cell.angle_beta   90.00
_cell.angle_gamma   90.00
#
_symmetry.space_group_name_H-M   'P 1'
#
loop_
_entity.id
_entity.type
_entity.pdbx_description
1 polymer ?
#
loop_
_entity_poly.entity_id
_entity_poly.type
_entity_poly.pdbx_seq_one_letter_code
_entity_poly.pdbx_strand_id
1 'polypeptide(L)'
;MLAIISMPIAAQDNPLLVPYTTPYETPPFDKIQNAHYLPAFQEGIKQQAAEIAAIADNPSAPTFDNTVAAFDRSGELLSNVRAVFYGLLGTVTTPELQDIAKQLSPLLSTHSDNIWLNEKLFARMKAVYDQRATLKLSAEQHYLLELLYRNFQR
;
A
#
# COMPACT_ATOMS: atom_id res chain seq x y z
N MET A 1 14.54 -8.43 -37.15
CA MET A 1 13.61 -7.67 -36.29
C MET A 1 13.02 -8.65 -35.29
N LEU A 2 13.74 -8.90 -34.19
CA LEU A 2 13.32 -9.86 -33.17
C LEU A 2 12.39 -9.16 -32.18
N ALA A 3 11.14 -9.60 -32.15
CA ALA A 3 10.15 -9.19 -31.17
C ALA A 3 10.60 -9.65 -29.78
N ILE A 4 10.82 -8.70 -28.87
CA ILE A 4 11.01 -8.98 -27.45
C ILE A 4 9.63 -9.35 -26.89
N ILE A 5 9.38 -10.64 -26.78
CA ILE A 5 8.22 -11.17 -26.05
C ILE A 5 8.50 -10.88 -24.57
N SER A 6 7.82 -9.86 -24.02
CA SER A 6 7.76 -9.64 -22.58
C SER A 6 7.03 -10.83 -21.96
N MET A 7 7.78 -11.79 -21.41
CA MET A 7 7.20 -12.87 -20.63
C MET A 7 6.63 -12.31 -19.32
N PRO A 8 5.40 -12.70 -18.94
CA PRO A 8 4.88 -12.36 -17.63
C PRO A 8 5.72 -13.09 -16.57
N ILE A 9 6.40 -12.34 -15.71
CA ILE A 9 7.09 -12.90 -14.54
C ILE A 9 6.00 -13.46 -13.62
N ALA A 10 5.99 -14.79 -13.42
CA ALA A 10 5.07 -15.44 -12.50
C ALA A 10 5.34 -14.96 -11.07
N ALA A 11 4.31 -14.90 -10.22
CA ALA A 11 4.44 -14.45 -8.82
C ALA A 11 5.49 -15.24 -8.00
N GLN A 12 5.84 -16.45 -8.45
CA GLN A 12 6.83 -17.32 -7.83
C GLN A 12 8.28 -16.91 -8.09
N ASP A 13 8.52 -16.10 -9.13
CA ASP A 13 9.86 -15.66 -9.54
C ASP A 13 10.18 -14.21 -9.13
N ASN A 14 9.20 -13.46 -8.59
CA ASN A 14 9.42 -12.08 -8.15
C ASN A 14 9.77 -12.04 -6.66
N PRO A 15 11.03 -11.74 -6.27
CA PRO A 15 11.46 -11.71 -4.88
C PRO A 15 10.73 -10.65 -4.06
N LEU A 16 10.13 -9.63 -4.67
CA LEU A 16 9.37 -8.58 -4.00
C LEU A 16 7.95 -9.01 -3.59
N LEU A 17 7.47 -10.16 -4.07
CA LEU A 17 6.12 -10.67 -3.82
C LEU A 17 6.05 -11.75 -2.73
N VAL A 18 7.20 -12.12 -2.17
CA VAL A 18 7.31 -13.19 -1.16
C VAL A 18 7.97 -12.65 0.11
N PRO A 19 7.65 -13.21 1.29
CA PRO A 19 8.35 -12.85 2.53
C PRO A 19 9.86 -13.05 2.40
N TYR A 20 10.63 -12.10 2.93
CA TYR A 20 12.08 -12.18 2.91
C TYR A 20 12.59 -13.15 3.98
N THR A 21 13.49 -14.06 3.59
CA THR A 21 14.10 -15.05 4.49
C THR A 21 15.49 -14.61 4.99
N THR A 22 15.87 -13.37 4.71
CA THR A 22 17.12 -12.74 5.12
C THR A 22 17.07 -12.32 6.61
N PRO A 23 18.22 -12.10 7.26
CA PRO A 23 18.26 -11.54 8.60
C PRO A 23 17.51 -10.19 8.67
N TYR A 24 16.65 -10.05 9.68
CA TYR A 24 15.83 -8.85 9.90
C TYR A 24 14.88 -8.50 8.75
N GLU A 25 14.51 -9.48 7.92
CA GLU A 25 13.61 -9.26 6.77
C GLU A 25 14.14 -8.17 5.83
N THR A 26 15.46 -8.15 5.64
CA THR A 26 16.12 -7.21 4.74
C THR A 26 15.84 -7.56 3.27
N PRO A 27 15.51 -6.60 2.40
CA PRO A 27 15.26 -6.91 0.99
C PRO A 27 16.47 -7.63 0.35
N PRO A 28 16.29 -8.75 -0.35
CA PRO A 28 17.37 -9.46 -1.03
C PRO A 28 17.79 -8.71 -2.29
N PHE A 29 18.51 -7.60 -2.12
CA PHE A 29 18.92 -6.69 -3.19
C PHE A 29 19.72 -7.38 -4.31
N ASP A 30 20.44 -8.47 -3.99
CA ASP A 30 21.15 -9.32 -4.95
C ASP A 30 20.23 -10.04 -5.94
N LYS A 31 18.96 -10.25 -5.58
CA LYS A 31 17.95 -10.94 -6.40
C LYS A 31 16.98 -10.00 -7.08
N ILE A 32 16.89 -8.74 -6.63
CA ILE A 32 15.92 -7.77 -7.15
C ILE A 32 16.46 -7.15 -8.44
N GLN A 33 15.65 -7.19 -9.49
CA GLN A 33 15.94 -6.61 -10.80
C GLN A 33 14.91 -5.53 -11.13
N ASN A 34 15.27 -4.60 -12.02
CA ASN A 34 14.39 -3.50 -12.43
C ASN A 34 13.03 -4.00 -12.97
N ALA A 35 13.03 -5.15 -13.68
CA ALA A 35 11.83 -5.78 -14.22
C ALA A 35 10.84 -6.26 -13.15
N HIS A 36 11.27 -6.42 -11.89
CA HIS A 36 10.42 -6.86 -10.79
C HIS A 36 9.52 -5.75 -10.23
N TYR A 37 9.91 -4.48 -10.38
CA TYR A 37 9.20 -3.37 -9.74
C TYR A 37 7.79 -3.19 -10.28
N LEU A 38 7.64 -2.99 -11.60
CA LEU A 38 6.32 -2.67 -12.16
C LEU A 38 5.26 -3.76 -11.85
N PRO A 39 5.53 -5.06 -12.02
CA PRO A 39 4.59 -6.11 -11.61
C PRO A 39 4.33 -6.13 -10.10
N ALA A 40 5.35 -5.90 -9.26
CA ALA A 40 5.20 -5.90 -7.81
C ALA A 40 4.33 -4.74 -7.31
N PHE A 41 4.50 -3.55 -7.90
CA PHE A 41 3.65 -2.40 -7.63
C PHE A 41 2.20 -2.66 -8.05
N GLN A 42 1.97 -3.24 -9.22
CA GLN A 42 0.62 -3.56 -9.70
C GLN A 42 -0.09 -4.57 -8.78
N GLU A 43 0.61 -5.61 -8.35
CA GLU A 43 0.05 -6.58 -7.40
C GLU A 43 -0.19 -5.95 -6.02
N GLY A 44 0.74 -5.11 -5.51
CA GLY A 44 0.55 -4.37 -4.27
C GLY A 44 -0.66 -3.43 -4.29
N ILE A 45 -0.85 -2.70 -5.39
CA ILE A 45 -2.04 -1.85 -5.61
C ILE A 45 -3.31 -2.69 -5.58
N LYS A 46 -3.33 -3.81 -6.31
CA LYS A 46 -4.47 -4.72 -6.38
C LYS A 46 -4.83 -5.31 -5.01
N GLN A 47 -3.84 -5.76 -4.24
CA GLN A 47 -4.06 -6.31 -2.90
C GLN A 47 -4.59 -5.25 -1.95
N GLN A 48 -3.98 -4.06 -1.90
CA GLN A 48 -4.48 -2.98 -1.06
C GLN A 48 -5.88 -2.55 -1.46
N ALA A 49 -6.18 -2.45 -2.76
CA ALA A 49 -7.54 -2.11 -3.21
C ALA A 49 -8.58 -3.14 -2.73
N ALA A 50 -8.24 -4.43 -2.71
CA ALA A 50 -9.11 -5.48 -2.18
C ALA A 50 -9.29 -5.38 -0.66
N GLU A 51 -8.23 -5.08 0.09
CA GLU A 51 -8.29 -4.85 1.54
C GLU A 51 -9.16 -3.63 1.87
N ILE A 52 -8.98 -2.53 1.14
CA ILE A 52 -9.78 -1.32 1.28
C ILE A 52 -11.25 -1.57 0.97
N ALA A 53 -11.55 -2.34 -0.09
CA ALA A 53 -12.91 -2.75 -0.40
C ALA A 53 -13.52 -3.59 0.73
N ALA A 54 -12.75 -4.54 1.27
CA ALA A 54 -13.20 -5.37 2.40
C ALA A 54 -13.51 -4.53 3.65
N ILE A 55 -12.74 -3.46 3.91
CA ILE A 55 -13.04 -2.52 5.00
C ILE A 55 -14.28 -1.71 4.69
N ALA A 56 -14.34 -1.08 3.52
CA ALA A 56 -15.43 -0.18 3.12
C ALA A 56 -16.80 -0.89 3.07
N ASP A 57 -16.81 -2.14 2.61
CA ASP A 57 -18.03 -2.94 2.44
C ASP A 57 -18.31 -3.90 3.60
N ASN A 58 -17.57 -3.83 4.72
CA ASN A 58 -17.82 -4.69 5.88
C ASN A 58 -19.23 -4.43 6.46
N PRO A 59 -20.12 -5.43 6.51
CA PRO A 59 -21.51 -5.23 6.96
C PRO A 59 -21.63 -4.98 8.46
N SER A 60 -20.59 -5.27 9.24
CA SER A 60 -20.57 -5.00 10.68
C SER A 60 -20.45 -3.51 10.95
N ALA A 61 -21.05 -3.06 12.06
CA ALA A 61 -20.91 -1.69 12.54
C ALA A 61 -19.42 -1.27 12.62
N PRO A 62 -19.05 -0.04 12.21
CA PRO A 62 -17.67 0.42 12.26
C PRO A 62 -17.12 0.41 13.68
N THR A 63 -15.94 -0.16 13.84
CA THR A 63 -15.18 -0.19 15.10
C THR A 63 -13.74 0.24 14.83
N PHE A 64 -12.98 0.54 15.88
CA PHE A 64 -11.56 0.82 15.75
C PHE A 64 -10.83 -0.31 14.99
N ASP A 65 -11.06 -1.57 15.37
CA ASP A 65 -10.33 -2.70 14.80
C ASP A 65 -10.69 -2.99 13.34
N ASN A 66 -11.98 -2.95 13.01
CA ASN A 66 -12.46 -3.31 11.67
C ASN A 66 -12.40 -2.16 10.65
N THR A 67 -12.00 -0.97 11.08
CA THR A 67 -11.93 0.22 10.22
C THR A 67 -10.58 0.90 10.35
N VAL A 68 -10.21 1.39 11.53
CA VAL A 68 -9.00 2.19 11.74
C VAL A 68 -7.75 1.32 11.69
N ALA A 69 -7.68 0.29 12.54
CA ALA A 69 -6.54 -0.62 12.58
C ALA A 69 -6.46 -1.51 11.34
N ALA A 70 -7.59 -1.83 10.71
CA ALA A 70 -7.61 -2.53 9.44
C ALA A 70 -7.05 -1.65 8.29
N PHE A 71 -7.42 -0.37 8.26
CA PHE A 71 -6.88 0.57 7.28
C PHE A 71 -5.37 0.79 7.45
N ASP A 72 -4.91 0.97 8.69
CA ASP A 72 -3.49 1.14 9.02
C ASP A 72 -2.62 -0.06 8.58
N ARG A 73 -3.17 -1.27 8.67
CA ARG A 73 -2.51 -2.50 8.22
C ARG A 73 -2.59 -2.74 6.71
N SER A 74 -3.43 -2.00 5.98
CA SER A 74 -3.62 -2.24 4.55
C SER A 74 -2.39 -1.82 3.73
N GLY A 75 -2.15 -2.52 2.63
CA GLY A 75 -1.12 -2.18 1.66
C GLY A 75 0.30 -2.49 2.11
N GLU A 76 0.48 -3.44 3.02
CA GLU A 76 1.80 -3.88 3.50
C GLU A 76 2.74 -4.22 2.35
N LEU A 77 2.28 -5.06 1.39
CA LEU A 77 3.07 -5.40 0.20
C LEU A 77 3.47 -4.15 -0.60
N LEU A 78 2.52 -3.26 -0.88
CA LEU A 78 2.79 -2.04 -1.64
C LEU A 78 3.78 -1.13 -0.89
N SER A 79 3.67 -1.03 0.44
CA SER A 79 4.57 -0.27 1.29
C SER A 79 6.01 -0.83 1.23
N ASN A 80 6.16 -2.14 1.32
CA ASN A 80 7.45 -2.82 1.24
C ASN A 80 8.12 -2.61 -0.13
N VAL A 81 7.37 -2.80 -1.22
CA VAL A 81 7.86 -2.56 -2.58
C VAL A 81 8.28 -1.10 -2.77
N ARG A 82 7.48 -0.15 -2.26
CA ARG A 82 7.78 1.29 -2.29
C ARG A 82 9.07 1.62 -1.54
N ALA A 83 9.24 1.08 -0.34
CA ALA A 83 10.43 1.34 0.49
C ALA A 83 11.72 0.93 -0.25
N VAL A 84 11.72 -0.23 -0.88
CA VAL A 84 12.85 -0.71 -1.69
C VAL A 84 13.09 0.20 -2.90
N PHE A 85 12.04 0.43 -3.70
CA PHE A 85 12.19 1.16 -4.96
C PHE A 85 12.63 2.60 -4.76
N TYR A 86 11.94 3.34 -3.88
CA TYR A 86 12.25 4.75 -3.63
C TYR A 86 13.53 4.94 -2.82
N GLY A 87 13.92 3.95 -2.02
CA GLY A 87 15.24 3.90 -1.38
C GLY A 87 16.37 3.88 -2.41
N LEU A 88 16.28 3.01 -3.44
CA LEU A 88 17.26 2.98 -4.53
C LEU A 88 17.17 4.22 -5.43
N LEU A 89 15.96 4.65 -5.79
CA LEU A 89 15.75 5.81 -6.64
C LEU A 89 16.38 7.09 -6.05
N GLY A 90 16.36 7.24 -4.72
CA GLY A 90 16.95 8.38 -4.02
C GLY A 90 18.46 8.30 -3.76
N THR A 91 19.09 7.14 -3.93
CA THR A 91 20.50 6.91 -3.55
C THR A 91 21.39 6.53 -4.73
N VAL A 92 20.93 5.62 -5.59
CA VAL A 92 21.66 5.05 -6.74
C VAL A 92 20.79 5.08 -8.00
N THR A 93 20.23 6.25 -8.30
CA THR A 93 19.30 6.44 -9.42
C THR A 93 19.92 6.07 -10.77
N THR A 94 19.13 5.48 -11.66
CA THR A 94 19.51 5.22 -13.07
C THR A 94 18.39 5.67 -14.01
N PRO A 95 18.68 5.89 -15.31
CA PRO A 95 17.64 6.19 -16.30
C PRO A 95 16.50 5.16 -16.31
N GLU A 96 16.80 3.88 -16.15
CA GLU A 96 15.78 2.82 -16.09
C GLU A 96 14.86 2.98 -14.86
N LEU A 97 15.43 3.26 -13.68
CA LEU A 97 14.64 3.50 -12.47
C LEU A 97 13.77 4.76 -12.59
N GLN A 98 14.28 5.81 -13.24
CA GLN A 98 13.51 7.03 -13.50
C GLN A 98 12.34 6.76 -14.46
N ASP A 99 12.55 5.95 -15.50
CA ASP A 99 11.48 5.59 -16.43
C ASP A 99 10.43 4.67 -15.81
N ILE A 100 10.82 3.78 -14.88
CA ILE A 100 9.87 3.04 -14.05
C ILE A 100 9.07 4.01 -13.16
N ALA A 101 9.73 4.98 -12.51
CA ALA A 101 9.05 5.96 -11.66
C ALA A 101 8.02 6.81 -12.44
N LYS A 102 8.32 7.19 -13.69
CA LYS A 102 7.37 7.89 -14.57
C LYS A 102 6.13 7.05 -14.87
N GLN A 103 6.29 5.75 -15.07
CA GLN A 103 5.17 4.81 -15.30
C GLN A 103 4.34 4.59 -14.02
N LEU A 104 5.01 4.51 -12.86
CA LEU A 104 4.35 4.28 -11.58
C LEU A 104 3.61 5.50 -11.05
N SER A 105 4.10 6.71 -11.32
CA SER A 105 3.52 7.96 -10.82
C SER A 105 2.00 8.06 -11.03
N PRO A 106 1.46 7.94 -12.26
CA PRO A 106 0.01 8.00 -12.46
C PRO A 106 -0.74 6.87 -11.76
N LEU A 107 -0.20 5.64 -11.76
CA LEU A 107 -0.85 4.49 -11.11
C LEU A 107 -0.99 4.69 -9.60
N LEU A 108 0.07 5.18 -8.96
CA LEU A 108 0.09 5.43 -7.52
C LEU A 108 -0.79 6.62 -7.14
N SER A 109 -0.83 7.67 -7.97
CA SER A 109 -1.73 8.81 -7.76
C SER A 109 -3.18 8.36 -7.85
N THR A 110 -3.57 7.64 -8.91
CA THR A 110 -4.94 7.10 -9.04
C THR A 110 -5.30 6.17 -7.89
N HIS A 111 -4.39 5.29 -7.47
CA HIS A 111 -4.62 4.42 -6.32
C HIS A 111 -4.83 5.20 -5.02
N SER A 112 -4.02 6.23 -4.78
CA SER A 112 -4.17 7.13 -3.64
C SER A 112 -5.52 7.85 -3.64
N ASP A 113 -5.92 8.41 -4.79
CA ASP A 113 -7.20 9.11 -4.95
C ASP A 113 -8.37 8.15 -4.69
N ASN A 114 -8.32 6.93 -5.23
CA ASN A 114 -9.34 5.90 -5.00
C ASN A 114 -9.52 5.54 -3.52
N ILE A 115 -8.49 5.69 -2.69
CA ILE A 115 -8.55 5.44 -1.25
C ILE A 115 -9.10 6.66 -0.51
N TRP A 116 -8.47 7.83 -0.70
CA TRP A 116 -8.80 9.02 0.09
C TRP A 116 -10.14 9.64 -0.30
N LEU A 117 -10.60 9.46 -1.54
CA LEU A 117 -11.90 9.91 -2.02
C LEU A 117 -13.00 8.84 -1.89
N ASN A 118 -12.71 7.71 -1.24
CA ASN A 118 -13.70 6.65 -1.03
C ASN A 118 -14.73 7.05 0.04
N GLU A 119 -15.92 7.45 -0.40
CA GLU A 119 -16.99 7.92 0.48
C GLU A 119 -17.43 6.87 1.52
N LYS A 120 -17.48 5.60 1.15
CA LYS A 120 -17.87 4.52 2.08
C LYS A 120 -16.83 4.35 3.18
N LEU A 121 -15.55 4.29 2.80
CA LEU A 121 -14.45 4.18 3.74
C LEU A 121 -14.41 5.38 4.69
N PHE A 122 -14.58 6.60 4.15
CA PHE A 122 -14.64 7.81 4.96
C PHE A 122 -15.84 7.78 5.93
N ALA A 123 -17.02 7.36 5.47
CA ALA A 123 -18.20 7.25 6.34
C ALA A 123 -17.95 6.30 7.52
N ARG A 124 -17.26 5.18 7.31
CA ARG A 124 -16.86 4.27 8.39
C ARG A 124 -15.87 4.94 9.35
N MET A 125 -14.82 5.58 8.82
CA MET A 125 -13.81 6.29 9.62
C MET A 125 -14.48 7.37 10.49
N LYS A 126 -15.38 8.15 9.89
CA LYS A 126 -16.16 9.18 10.58
C LYS A 126 -17.03 8.60 11.69
N ALA A 127 -17.71 7.47 11.45
CA ALA A 127 -18.55 6.83 12.46
C ALA A 127 -17.75 6.42 13.72
N VAL A 128 -16.52 5.93 13.55
CA VAL A 128 -15.61 5.63 14.68
C VAL A 128 -15.12 6.92 15.34
N TYR A 129 -14.74 7.92 14.53
CA TYR A 129 -14.26 9.22 15.03
C TYR A 129 -15.33 9.97 15.85
N ASP A 130 -16.58 9.98 15.43
CA ASP A 130 -17.68 10.64 16.12
C ASP A 130 -17.93 10.03 17.51
N GLN A 131 -17.65 8.73 17.67
CA GLN A 131 -17.81 7.99 18.93
C GLN A 131 -16.54 7.99 19.78
N ARG A 132 -15.43 8.59 19.32
CA ARG A 132 -14.11 8.45 19.96
C ARG A 132 -14.10 8.76 21.46
N ALA A 133 -14.91 9.73 21.92
CA ALA A 133 -14.98 10.12 23.33
C ALA A 133 -15.57 9.05 24.26
N THR A 134 -16.32 8.08 23.73
CA THR A 134 -16.95 7.00 24.50
C THR A 134 -16.22 5.66 24.35
N LEU A 135 -15.37 5.53 23.34
CA LEU A 135 -14.55 4.35 23.12
C LEU A 135 -13.41 4.31 24.15
N LYS A 136 -13.13 3.12 24.68
CA LYS A 136 -12.00 2.87 25.60
C LYS A 136 -10.72 2.61 24.80
N LEU A 137 -10.23 3.63 24.10
CA LEU A 137 -9.01 3.53 23.29
C LEU A 137 -7.76 3.87 24.12
N SER A 138 -6.62 3.30 23.76
CA SER A 138 -5.32 3.77 24.27
C SER A 138 -4.98 5.14 23.70
N ALA A 139 -3.96 5.79 24.26
CA ALA A 139 -3.49 7.09 23.74
C ALA A 139 -3.02 6.99 22.28
N GLU A 140 -2.32 5.91 21.93
CA GLU A 140 -1.83 5.62 20.58
C GLU A 140 -2.99 5.38 19.61
N GLN A 141 -4.02 4.63 20.04
CA GLN A 141 -5.21 4.39 19.24
C GLN A 141 -6.01 5.68 18.99
N HIS A 142 -6.15 6.53 20.01
CA HIS A 142 -6.77 7.85 19.84
C HIS A 142 -6.00 8.69 18.82
N TYR A 143 -4.67 8.76 18.95
CA TYR A 143 -3.84 9.52 18.03
C TYR A 143 -3.95 9.01 16.59
N LEU A 144 -3.90 7.69 16.38
CA LEU A 144 -4.05 7.09 15.05
C LEU A 144 -5.40 7.44 14.41
N LEU A 145 -6.49 7.31 15.17
CA LEU A 145 -7.82 7.68 14.70
C LEU A 145 -7.91 9.15 14.28
N GLU A 146 -7.40 10.06 15.09
CA GLU A 146 -7.39 11.50 14.77
C GLU A 146 -6.51 11.83 13.56
N LEU A 147 -5.34 11.20 13.46
CA LEU A 147 -4.42 11.37 12.35
C LEU A 147 -5.06 10.93 11.03
N LEU A 148 -5.62 9.71 11.00
CA LEU A 148 -6.24 9.16 9.80
C LEU A 148 -7.49 9.96 9.40
N TYR A 149 -8.36 10.30 10.36
CA TYR A 149 -9.54 11.12 10.09
C TYR A 149 -9.16 12.48 9.49
N ARG A 150 -8.15 13.16 10.04
CA ARG A 150 -7.66 14.43 9.49
C ARG A 150 -7.09 14.29 8.08
N ASN A 151 -6.45 13.17 7.76
CA ASN A 151 -5.92 12.94 6.42
C ASN A 151 -7.03 12.80 5.37
N PHE A 152 -8.19 12.21 5.73
CA PHE A 152 -9.37 12.19 4.84
C PHE A 152 -10.01 13.58 4.61
N GLN A 153 -9.70 14.58 5.44
CA GLN A 153 -10.27 15.93 5.32
C GLN A 153 -9.38 16.93 4.58
N ARG A 154 -8.18 16.52 4.17
CA ARG A 154 -7.17 17.36 3.50
C ARG A 154 -7.26 17.22 2.00
#